data_AF-A0A1D8RBB3-F1
#
_entry.id   AF-A0A1D8RBB3-F1
#
_cell.length_a   1.000
_cell.length_b   1.000
_cell.length_c   1.000
_cell.angle_alpha   90.00
_cell.angle_beta   90.00
_cell.angle_gamma   90.00
#
_symmetry.space_group_name_H-M   'P 1'
#
loop_
_entity.id
_entity.type
_entity.pdbx_description
1 polymer ?
#
loop_
_entity_poly.entity_id
_entity_poly.type
_entity_poly.pdbx_seq_one_letter_code
_entity_poly.pdbx_strand_id
1 'polypeptide(L)'
;LLTPIATAGDLSQIQASVGIVGTLFAGPGPFVPLPTALSLDDPAYACPAAANVTARVLSTCCVLTPEAEANATAIDANTTDPTKDFLPRGTGDLVITYDVLQAYPSSYLALVTLENNAKLGRLDNWRLSWEWRRGEFIYSMKGAHPSEVDTSGCIYGAPGQYYQSLDFSQVLNCDRKPVILDLPLSRYNDTQIGKIDNCCRNGTILPKSMDEAQSKSAFQMQVFK
;
A
#
# COMPACT_ATOMS: atom_id res chain seq x y z
N LEU A 1 -8.95 -1.95 -17.80
CA LEU A 1 -8.04 -0.94 -18.35
C LEU A 1 -8.01 -1.12 -19.87
N LEU A 2 -8.19 -0.04 -20.62
CA LEU A 2 -8.07 -0.06 -22.09
C LEU A 2 -6.59 0.01 -22.46
N THR A 3 -6.21 -0.63 -23.57
CA THR A 3 -4.82 -0.60 -24.05
C THR A 3 -4.50 0.75 -24.68
N PRO A 4 -3.22 1.19 -24.71
CA PRO A 4 -2.82 2.44 -25.35
C PRO A 4 -3.28 2.56 -26.81
N ILE A 5 -3.37 1.44 -27.54
CA ILE A 5 -3.86 1.43 -28.92
C ILE A 5 -5.38 1.64 -29.00
N ALA A 6 -6.14 1.21 -27.98
CA ALA A 6 -7.58 1.35 -27.92
C ALA A 6 -8.00 2.78 -27.53
N THR A 7 -7.12 3.55 -26.91
CA THR A 7 -7.35 4.94 -26.50
C THR A 7 -6.62 5.96 -27.40
N ALA A 8 -5.83 5.48 -28.36
CA ALA A 8 -5.04 6.32 -29.26
C ALA A 8 -5.92 7.30 -30.05
N GLY A 9 -5.61 8.60 -29.94
CA GLY A 9 -6.33 9.68 -30.64
C GLY A 9 -7.62 10.15 -29.97
N ASP A 10 -8.10 9.47 -28.93
CA ASP A 10 -9.25 9.93 -28.14
C ASP A 10 -8.80 10.82 -26.98
N LEU A 11 -8.86 12.14 -27.19
CA LEU A 11 -8.48 13.15 -26.19
C LEU A 11 -9.24 13.02 -24.87
N SER A 12 -10.47 12.48 -24.87
CA SER A 12 -11.23 12.30 -23.62
C SER A 12 -10.62 11.26 -22.69
N GLN A 13 -9.78 10.36 -23.24
CA GLN A 13 -9.15 9.26 -22.51
C GLN A 13 -7.65 9.48 -22.27
N ILE A 14 -7.01 10.37 -23.03
CA ILE A 14 -5.56 10.62 -22.97
C ILE A 14 -5.19 12.03 -22.48
N GLN A 15 -6.18 12.90 -22.22
CA GLN A 15 -5.96 14.25 -21.71
C GLN A 15 -6.52 14.40 -20.29
N ALA A 16 -5.68 14.87 -19.36
CA ALA A 16 -6.11 15.35 -18.05
C ALA A 16 -6.10 16.89 -18.04
N SER A 17 -7.24 17.50 -17.73
CA SER A 17 -7.34 18.96 -17.55
C SER A 17 -7.56 19.29 -16.08
N VAL A 18 -6.64 20.02 -15.47
CA VAL A 18 -6.73 20.45 -14.07
C VAL A 18 -7.03 21.94 -14.02
N GLY A 19 -8.24 22.28 -13.58
CA GLY A 19 -8.63 23.67 -13.34
C GLY A 19 -8.11 24.16 -11.99
N ILE A 20 -7.18 25.12 -12.00
CA ILE A 20 -6.70 25.76 -10.78
C ILE A 20 -7.64 26.93 -10.47
N VAL A 21 -8.43 26.80 -9.41
CA VAL A 21 -9.28 27.88 -8.88
C VAL A 21 -8.74 28.26 -7.52
N GLY A 22 -8.24 29.48 -7.37
CA GLY A 22 -7.65 29.96 -6.12
C GLY A 22 -8.23 31.30 -5.68
N THR A 23 -8.60 31.40 -4.40
CA THR A 23 -8.87 32.68 -3.71
C THR A 23 -7.66 33.21 -2.95
N LEU A 24 -6.62 32.39 -2.74
CA LEU A 24 -5.50 32.66 -1.82
C LEU A 24 -4.29 33.39 -2.45
N PHE A 25 -4.14 33.31 -3.79
CA PHE A 25 -2.96 33.84 -4.49
C PHE A 25 -3.22 35.11 -5.30
N ALA A 26 -4.41 35.72 -5.23
CA ALA A 26 -4.72 36.92 -5.99
C ALA A 26 -3.97 38.14 -5.43
N GLY A 27 -2.75 38.39 -5.90
CA GLY A 27 -2.02 39.64 -5.69
C GLY A 27 -2.58 40.80 -6.53
N PRO A 28 -2.28 42.07 -6.20
CA PRO A 28 -2.67 43.22 -7.02
C PRO A 28 -2.03 43.11 -8.42
N GLY A 29 -2.80 43.43 -9.47
CA GLY A 29 -2.44 43.11 -10.85
C GLY A 29 -1.18 43.80 -11.40
N PRO A 30 -0.63 43.33 -12.55
CA PRO A 30 -1.11 42.25 -13.42
C PRO A 30 -0.64 40.87 -12.93
N PHE A 31 -1.60 39.97 -12.67
CA PHE A 31 -1.36 38.66 -12.07
C PHE A 31 -1.35 37.56 -13.14
N VAL A 32 -0.27 36.77 -13.20
CA VAL A 32 -0.19 35.57 -14.04
C VAL A 32 -0.42 34.36 -13.12
N PRO A 33 -1.63 33.76 -13.12
CA PRO A 33 -2.02 32.73 -12.15
C PRO A 33 -1.39 31.35 -12.39
N LEU A 34 -0.58 31.22 -13.45
CA LEU A 34 -0.06 29.92 -13.88
C LEU A 34 1.21 29.54 -13.11
N PRO A 35 1.38 28.26 -12.75
CA PRO A 35 2.62 27.78 -12.16
C PRO A 35 3.78 27.94 -13.15
N THR A 36 4.99 28.14 -12.63
CA THR A 36 6.21 28.29 -13.44
C THR A 36 6.69 26.97 -14.05
N ALA A 37 6.24 25.83 -13.51
CA ALA A 37 6.58 24.51 -14.00
C ALA A 37 5.38 23.56 -13.87
N LEU A 38 5.30 22.59 -14.78
CA LEU A 38 4.35 21.48 -14.77
C LEU A 38 5.15 20.21 -15.10
N SER A 39 5.05 19.22 -14.22
CA SER A 39 5.72 17.93 -14.36
C SER A 39 4.75 16.81 -14.00
N LEU A 40 4.84 15.69 -14.70
CA LEU A 40 4.19 14.45 -14.31
C LEU A 40 5.16 13.64 -13.46
N ASP A 41 4.69 13.15 -12.33
CA ASP A 41 5.50 12.40 -11.37
C ASP A 41 5.45 10.89 -11.61
N ASP A 42 5.45 10.50 -12.88
CA ASP A 42 5.45 9.11 -13.33
C ASP A 42 6.74 8.86 -14.12
N PRO A 43 7.67 8.00 -13.64
CA PRO A 43 8.92 7.73 -14.33
C PRO A 43 8.73 7.03 -15.68
N ALA A 44 7.54 6.47 -15.96
CA ALA A 44 7.23 5.87 -17.24
C ALA A 44 7.05 6.92 -18.35
N TYR A 45 6.89 8.19 -18.01
CA TYR A 45 6.62 9.26 -18.96
C TYR A 45 7.66 10.37 -18.90
N ALA A 46 8.21 10.73 -20.06
CA ALA A 46 9.02 11.92 -20.24
C ALA A 46 8.13 13.08 -20.69
N CYS A 47 8.05 14.13 -19.87
CA CYS A 47 7.34 15.36 -20.21
C CYS A 47 8.36 16.47 -20.51
N PRO A 48 8.31 17.11 -21.69
CA PRO A 48 9.08 18.31 -21.95
C PRO A 48 8.58 19.47 -21.07
N ALA A 49 9.37 20.54 -21.00
CA ALA A 49 8.97 21.77 -20.32
C ALA A 49 7.63 22.27 -20.88
N ALA A 50 6.71 22.60 -19.99
CA ALA A 50 5.37 23.01 -20.38
C ALA A 50 5.38 24.35 -21.13
N ALA A 51 4.52 24.44 -22.13
CA ALA A 51 4.37 25.62 -22.96
C ALA A 51 3.11 26.39 -22.59
N ASN A 52 3.22 27.72 -22.55
CA ASN A 52 2.07 28.61 -22.41
C ASN A 52 1.30 28.63 -23.74
N VAL A 53 0.15 27.96 -23.78
CA VAL A 53 -0.75 28.00 -24.95
C VAL A 53 -1.51 29.32 -24.98
N THR A 54 -1.92 29.80 -23.81
CA THR A 54 -2.50 31.13 -23.63
C THR A 54 -2.03 31.72 -22.29
N ALA A 55 -2.36 32.99 -22.02
CA ALA A 55 -2.09 33.62 -20.72
C ALA A 55 -2.74 32.90 -19.50
N ARG A 56 -3.65 31.94 -19.75
CA ARG A 56 -4.39 31.19 -18.71
C ARG A 56 -4.31 29.68 -18.89
N VAL A 57 -3.54 29.18 -19.86
CA VAL A 57 -3.43 27.75 -20.16
C VAL A 57 -1.97 27.39 -20.34
N LEU A 58 -1.50 26.48 -19.49
CA LEU A 58 -0.21 25.82 -19.57
C LEU A 58 -0.44 24.35 -19.96
N SER A 59 0.32 23.82 -20.92
CA SER A 59 0.20 22.42 -21.33
C SER A 59 1.57 21.78 -21.60
N THR A 60 1.68 20.48 -21.32
CA THR A 60 2.79 19.63 -21.78
C THR A 60 2.24 18.32 -22.30
N CYS A 61 2.91 17.72 -23.28
CA CYS A 61 2.57 16.42 -23.83
C CYS A 61 3.62 15.41 -23.37
N CYS A 62 3.22 14.49 -22.50
CA CYS A 62 4.11 13.47 -21.96
C CYS A 62 4.10 12.24 -22.87
N VAL A 63 5.28 11.71 -23.17
CA VAL A 63 5.45 10.50 -23.98
C VAL A 63 6.02 9.38 -23.14
N LEU A 64 5.62 8.14 -23.43
CA LEU A 64 6.16 6.97 -22.74
C LEU A 64 7.67 6.87 -23.02
N THR A 65 8.46 6.56 -21.99
CA THR A 65 9.90 6.37 -22.16
C THR A 65 10.20 5.03 -22.84
N PRO A 66 11.28 4.92 -23.65
CA PRO A 66 11.65 3.66 -24.28
C PRO A 66 11.86 2.52 -23.28
N GLU A 67 12.34 2.83 -22.08
CA GLU A 67 12.54 1.86 -21.00
C GLU A 67 11.21 1.34 -20.44
N ALA A 68 10.22 2.21 -20.28
CA ALA A 68 8.89 1.82 -19.82
C ALA A 68 8.15 0.99 -20.88
N GLU A 69 8.32 1.32 -22.16
CA GLU A 69 7.79 0.55 -23.27
C GLU A 69 8.41 -0.86 -23.34
N ALA A 70 9.73 -0.96 -23.11
CA ALA A 70 10.42 -2.25 -23.03
C ALA A 70 9.96 -3.09 -21.83
N ASN A 71 9.79 -2.47 -20.64
CA ASN A 71 9.39 -3.15 -19.41
C ASN A 71 7.95 -3.68 -19.44
N ALA A 72 7.07 -3.13 -20.29
CA ALA A 72 5.72 -3.65 -20.49
C ALA A 72 5.69 -5.10 -21.01
N THR A 73 6.80 -5.57 -21.61
CA THR A 73 6.95 -6.95 -22.10
C THR A 73 7.74 -7.86 -21.16
N ALA A 74 8.20 -7.34 -20.01
CA ALA A 74 9.01 -8.09 -19.04
C ALA A 74 8.19 -9.03 -18.14
N ILE A 75 6.86 -8.84 -18.08
CA ILE A 75 5.97 -9.71 -17.31
C ILE A 75 5.50 -10.86 -18.19
N ASP A 76 5.88 -12.09 -17.84
CA ASP A 76 5.32 -13.31 -18.43
C ASP A 76 4.56 -14.07 -17.36
N ALA A 77 3.24 -13.83 -17.26
CA ALA A 77 2.38 -14.46 -16.26
C ALA A 77 2.30 -15.99 -16.36
N ASN A 78 2.92 -16.60 -17.38
CA ASN A 78 2.98 -18.04 -17.60
C ASN A 78 4.38 -18.62 -17.36
N THR A 79 5.34 -17.79 -16.92
CA THR A 79 6.70 -18.21 -16.64
C THR A 79 6.79 -18.90 -15.28
N THR A 80 7.73 -19.83 -15.12
CA THR A 80 8.02 -20.48 -13.84
C THR A 80 9.09 -19.73 -13.03
N ASP A 81 9.59 -18.61 -13.57
CA ASP A 81 10.56 -17.73 -12.92
C ASP A 81 9.83 -16.62 -12.15
N PRO A 82 9.76 -16.68 -10.81
CA PRO A 82 9.03 -15.69 -10.01
C PRO A 82 9.57 -14.26 -10.14
N THR A 83 10.76 -14.07 -10.71
CA THR A 83 11.32 -12.73 -10.97
C THR A 83 10.75 -12.07 -12.22
N LYS A 84 10.05 -12.83 -13.07
CA LYS A 84 9.38 -12.35 -14.29
C LYS A 84 7.86 -12.26 -14.16
N ASP A 85 7.33 -12.55 -12.96
CA ASP A 85 5.91 -12.39 -12.63
C ASP A 85 5.58 -10.97 -12.14
N PHE A 86 6.60 -10.21 -11.72
CA PHE A 86 6.41 -8.91 -11.07
C PHE A 86 7.25 -7.81 -11.72
N LEU A 87 6.69 -6.60 -11.74
CA LEU A 87 7.44 -5.40 -12.09
C LEU A 87 8.52 -5.11 -11.02
N PRO A 88 9.64 -4.49 -11.41
CA PRO A 88 10.61 -4.00 -10.44
C PRO A 88 9.96 -2.97 -9.53
N ARG A 89 10.39 -2.93 -8.26
CA ARG A 89 9.90 -1.96 -7.29
C ARG A 89 10.21 -0.54 -7.75
N GLY A 90 9.23 0.34 -7.65
CA GLY A 90 9.28 1.72 -8.13
C GLY A 90 8.76 2.74 -7.12
N THR A 91 8.85 4.00 -7.52
CA THR A 91 8.19 5.09 -6.77
C THR A 91 6.69 5.00 -7.00
N GLY A 92 5.89 5.18 -5.94
CA GLY A 92 4.44 4.92 -5.99
C GLY A 92 4.02 3.62 -5.31
N ASP A 93 4.94 2.69 -5.08
CA ASP A 93 4.61 1.37 -4.55
C ASP A 93 4.24 1.42 -3.06
N LEU A 94 3.25 0.60 -2.69
CA LEU A 94 3.04 0.18 -1.31
C LEU A 94 3.84 -1.11 -1.09
N VAL A 95 4.94 -1.02 -0.35
CA VAL A 95 5.80 -2.17 -0.07
C VAL A 95 5.33 -2.84 1.21
N ILE A 96 5.02 -4.13 1.14
CA ILE A 96 4.62 -4.93 2.28
C ILE A 96 5.73 -5.94 2.56
N THR A 97 6.35 -5.84 3.72
CA THR A 97 7.41 -6.73 4.17
C THR A 97 6.87 -7.64 5.27
N TYR A 98 7.19 -8.93 5.19
CA TYR A 98 6.83 -9.95 6.17
C TYR A 98 8.10 -10.57 6.74
N ASP A 99 8.51 -10.11 7.92
CA ASP A 99 9.76 -10.52 8.54
C ASP A 99 9.49 -11.51 9.68
N VAL A 100 10.07 -12.71 9.61
CA VAL A 100 10.02 -13.68 10.72
C VAL A 100 11.13 -13.35 11.71
N LEU A 101 10.75 -12.72 12.83
CA LEU A 101 11.67 -12.29 13.88
C LEU A 101 12.20 -13.47 14.70
N GLN A 102 11.31 -14.41 15.04
CA GLN A 102 11.63 -15.56 15.88
C GLN A 102 10.83 -16.77 15.39
N ALA A 103 11.44 -17.95 15.42
CA ALA A 103 10.79 -19.20 15.05
C ALA A 103 10.88 -20.21 16.21
N TYR A 104 9.75 -20.83 16.50
CA TYR A 104 9.58 -21.91 17.46
C TYR A 104 9.20 -23.20 16.70
N PRO A 105 9.17 -24.37 17.38
CA PRO A 105 8.79 -25.63 16.73
C PRO A 105 7.40 -25.56 16.05
N SER A 106 6.40 -25.02 16.76
CA SER A 106 4.99 -24.98 16.33
C SER A 106 4.46 -23.60 15.97
N SER A 107 5.26 -22.54 16.15
CA SER A 107 4.82 -21.17 15.89
C SER A 107 5.99 -20.29 15.50
N TYR A 108 5.72 -19.07 15.08
CA TYR A 108 6.72 -18.06 14.82
C TYR A 108 6.14 -16.67 15.08
N LEU A 109 7.03 -15.72 15.33
CA LEU A 109 6.72 -14.31 15.51
C LEU A 109 7.09 -13.58 14.23
N ALA A 110 6.12 -12.90 13.63
CA ALA A 110 6.33 -12.10 12.42
C ALA A 110 6.06 -10.62 12.69
N LEU A 111 6.86 -9.75 12.08
CA LEU A 111 6.62 -8.33 11.96
C LEU A 111 6.21 -8.03 10.52
N VAL A 112 5.05 -7.44 10.34
CA VAL A 112 4.56 -6.98 9.04
C VAL A 112 4.70 -5.47 8.99
N THR A 113 5.37 -4.97 7.96
CA THR A 113 5.56 -3.54 7.73
C THR A 113 4.98 -3.16 6.39
N LEU A 114 4.13 -2.15 6.36
CA LEU A 114 3.59 -1.50 5.16
C LEU A 114 4.29 -0.16 5.02
N GLU A 115 4.98 0.06 3.90
CA GLU A 115 5.71 1.30 3.61
C GLU A 115 5.15 1.94 2.35
N ASN A 116 4.68 3.18 2.49
CA ASN A 116 4.11 3.95 1.39
C ASN A 116 5.20 4.75 0.68
N ASN A 117 5.58 4.31 -0.53
CA ASN A 117 6.51 5.04 -1.40
C ASN A 117 5.80 5.96 -2.40
N ALA A 118 4.50 6.23 -2.24
CA ALA A 118 3.82 7.25 -3.01
C ALA A 118 4.33 8.64 -2.63
N LYS A 119 4.58 9.49 -3.64
CA LYS A 119 5.09 10.85 -3.38
C LYS A 119 4.05 11.77 -2.77
N LEU A 120 2.78 11.63 -3.16
CA LEU A 120 1.68 12.48 -2.68
C LEU A 120 0.47 11.67 -2.20
N GLY A 121 0.39 10.39 -2.58
CA GLY A 121 -0.72 9.52 -2.21
C GLY A 121 -0.69 9.19 -0.73
N ARG A 122 -1.78 9.51 -0.02
CA ARG A 122 -2.05 9.02 1.32
C ARG A 122 -2.88 7.75 1.25
N LEU A 123 -2.55 6.77 2.08
CA LEU A 123 -3.40 5.60 2.29
C LEU A 123 -4.21 5.81 3.57
N ASP A 124 -5.54 5.68 3.47
CA ASP A 124 -6.45 5.80 4.60
C ASP A 124 -7.18 4.48 4.84
N ASN A 125 -7.35 4.11 6.10
CA ASN A 125 -8.06 2.90 6.53
C ASN A 125 -7.61 1.63 5.79
N TRP A 126 -6.29 1.39 5.73
CA TRP A 126 -5.75 0.20 5.05
C TRP A 126 -6.38 -1.09 5.59
N ARG A 127 -6.62 -2.04 4.68
CA ARG A 127 -7.13 -3.38 4.98
C ARG A 127 -6.24 -4.39 4.27
N LEU A 128 -5.52 -5.21 5.04
CA LEU A 128 -4.58 -6.18 4.49
C LEU A 128 -5.16 -7.58 4.60
N SER A 129 -5.10 -8.37 3.52
CA SER A 129 -5.52 -9.77 3.53
C SER A 129 -4.55 -10.61 2.70
N TRP A 130 -4.36 -11.85 3.11
CA TRP A 130 -3.59 -12.86 2.39
C TRP A 130 -4.20 -14.24 2.63
N GLU A 131 -3.71 -15.25 1.92
CA GLU A 131 -4.19 -16.63 2.05
C GLU A 131 -3.12 -17.53 2.66
N TRP A 132 -3.45 -18.17 3.79
CA TRP A 132 -2.66 -19.23 4.40
C TRP A 132 -2.64 -20.49 3.52
N ARG A 133 -1.48 -21.15 3.45
CA ARG A 133 -1.27 -22.28 2.52
C ARG A 133 -1.29 -23.62 3.24
N ARG A 134 -1.00 -23.66 4.54
CA ARG A 134 -0.75 -24.89 5.32
C ARG A 134 -1.49 -24.92 6.66
N GLY A 135 -2.61 -24.22 6.77
CA GLY A 135 -3.46 -24.24 7.97
C GLY A 135 -2.93 -23.36 9.10
N GLU A 136 -2.12 -22.36 8.76
CA GLU A 136 -1.65 -21.36 9.70
C GLU A 136 -2.83 -20.54 10.27
N PHE A 137 -2.69 -20.09 11.51
CA PHE A 137 -3.68 -19.24 12.17
C PHE A 137 -3.03 -18.23 13.10
N ILE A 138 -3.74 -17.14 13.37
CA ILE A 138 -3.25 -16.00 14.17
C ILE A 138 -3.58 -16.27 15.63
N TYR A 139 -2.54 -16.51 16.42
CA TYR A 139 -2.68 -16.73 17.86
C TYR A 139 -2.76 -15.41 18.63
N SER A 140 -1.90 -14.43 18.35
CA SER A 140 -1.96 -13.12 19.00
C SER A 140 -1.39 -12.04 18.09
N MET A 141 -1.76 -10.78 18.33
CA MET A 141 -1.32 -9.62 17.54
C MET A 141 -1.02 -8.41 18.41
N LYS A 142 -0.11 -7.55 17.93
CA LYS A 142 0.13 -6.20 18.45
C LYS A 142 0.24 -5.20 17.31
N GLY A 143 -0.30 -4.00 17.49
CA GLY A 143 -0.32 -2.93 16.49
C GLY A 143 -1.47 -3.03 15.48
N ALA A 144 -2.16 -4.16 15.41
CA ALA A 144 -3.30 -4.39 14.51
C ALA A 144 -4.24 -5.44 15.09
N HIS A 145 -5.41 -5.61 14.49
CA HIS A 145 -6.38 -6.64 14.84
C HIS A 145 -7.03 -7.23 13.58
N PRO A 146 -7.49 -8.50 13.62
CA PRO A 146 -8.32 -9.03 12.55
C PRO A 146 -9.70 -8.36 12.58
N SER A 147 -10.35 -8.27 11.42
CA SER A 147 -11.72 -7.74 11.33
C SER A 147 -12.73 -8.61 12.07
N GLU A 148 -12.47 -9.91 12.12
CA GLU A 148 -13.30 -10.90 12.80
C GLU A 148 -12.44 -11.68 13.78
N VAL A 149 -12.90 -11.76 15.03
CA VAL A 149 -12.29 -12.58 16.07
C VAL A 149 -13.11 -13.86 16.19
N ASP A 150 -12.67 -14.92 15.50
CA ASP A 150 -13.31 -16.23 15.54
C ASP A 150 -12.28 -17.35 15.77
N THR A 151 -12.52 -18.12 16.82
CA THR A 151 -11.69 -19.25 17.25
C THR A 151 -12.30 -20.60 16.89
N SER A 152 -13.54 -20.63 16.40
CA SER A 152 -14.31 -21.85 16.14
C SER A 152 -13.60 -22.79 15.17
N GLY A 153 -13.05 -22.23 14.08
CA GLY A 153 -12.29 -22.96 13.07
C GLY A 153 -11.00 -23.60 13.61
N CYS A 154 -10.37 -23.00 14.64
CA CYS A 154 -9.23 -23.61 15.28
C CYS A 154 -9.66 -24.71 16.25
N ILE A 155 -10.62 -24.44 17.14
CA ILE A 155 -11.03 -25.37 18.20
C ILE A 155 -11.63 -26.66 17.61
N TYR A 156 -12.54 -26.51 16.65
CA TYR A 156 -13.26 -27.65 16.04
C TYR A 156 -12.59 -28.17 14.76
N GLY A 157 -11.53 -27.50 14.29
CA GLY A 157 -10.77 -27.90 13.10
C GLY A 157 -9.54 -28.75 13.40
N ALA A 158 -8.68 -28.89 12.37
CA ALA A 158 -7.41 -29.58 12.49
C ALA A 158 -6.48 -29.00 13.58
N PRO A 159 -6.41 -27.67 13.81
CA PRO A 159 -5.58 -27.12 14.88
C PRO A 159 -5.95 -27.65 16.27
N GLY A 160 -7.23 -27.76 16.61
CA GLY A 160 -7.70 -28.26 17.91
C GLY A 160 -7.37 -29.73 18.16
N GLN A 161 -7.28 -30.53 17.10
CA GLN A 161 -6.86 -31.92 17.19
C GLN A 161 -5.35 -32.07 17.40
N TYR A 162 -4.57 -31.18 16.78
CA TYR A 162 -3.10 -31.22 16.80
C TYR A 162 -2.50 -30.52 18.03
N TYR A 163 -3.02 -29.36 18.42
CA TYR A 163 -2.51 -28.55 19.53
C TYR A 163 -3.35 -28.73 20.82
N GLN A 164 -3.39 -29.94 21.35
CA GLN A 164 -4.23 -30.29 22.51
C GLN A 164 -3.87 -29.55 23.80
N SER A 165 -2.63 -29.07 23.92
CA SER A 165 -2.13 -28.31 25.08
C SER A 165 -2.17 -26.80 24.89
N LEU A 166 -2.65 -26.31 23.74
CA LEU A 166 -2.70 -24.87 23.45
C LEU A 166 -3.90 -24.22 24.13
N ASP A 167 -3.69 -23.04 24.71
CA ASP A 167 -4.75 -22.20 25.20
C ASP A 167 -5.42 -21.43 24.05
N PHE A 168 -6.54 -21.97 23.54
CA PHE A 168 -7.29 -21.34 22.45
C PHE A 168 -8.00 -20.03 22.86
N SER A 169 -8.01 -19.64 24.14
CA SER A 169 -8.66 -18.39 24.58
C SER A 169 -7.96 -17.13 24.05
N GLN A 170 -6.68 -17.23 23.71
CA GLN A 170 -5.90 -16.11 23.18
C GLN A 170 -6.01 -15.98 21.66
N VAL A 171 -6.42 -17.05 20.97
CA VAL A 171 -6.47 -17.10 19.50
C VAL A 171 -7.36 -15.99 18.97
N LEU A 172 -6.86 -15.27 17.97
CA LEU A 172 -7.56 -14.14 17.39
C LEU A 172 -8.31 -14.51 16.13
N ASN A 173 -7.72 -15.28 15.22
CA ASN A 173 -8.40 -15.60 13.97
C ASN A 173 -7.88 -16.91 13.35
N CYS A 174 -8.82 -17.76 12.94
CA CYS A 174 -8.57 -19.08 12.36
C CYS A 174 -8.90 -19.17 10.87
N ASP A 175 -9.28 -18.06 10.26
CA ASP A 175 -9.67 -18.04 8.87
C ASP A 175 -8.44 -18.24 8.00
N ARG A 176 -8.64 -19.00 6.92
CA ARG A 176 -7.61 -19.18 5.88
C ARG A 176 -7.26 -17.84 5.20
N LYS A 177 -8.18 -16.88 5.21
CA LYS A 177 -8.04 -15.55 4.58
C LYS A 177 -8.38 -14.44 5.57
N PRO A 178 -7.53 -14.17 6.57
CA PRO A 178 -7.80 -13.12 7.53
C PRO A 178 -7.80 -11.75 6.84
N VAL A 179 -8.57 -10.81 7.38
CA VAL A 179 -8.50 -9.39 7.02
C VAL A 179 -8.01 -8.62 8.24
N ILE A 180 -6.88 -7.94 8.10
CA ILE A 180 -6.20 -7.23 9.17
C ILE A 180 -6.42 -5.73 9.02
N LEU A 181 -6.66 -5.09 10.15
CA LEU A 181 -6.92 -3.66 10.30
C LEU A 181 -5.97 -3.08 11.35
N ASP A 182 -5.56 -1.83 11.15
CA ASP A 182 -4.76 -1.10 12.14
C ASP A 182 -5.59 -0.78 13.41
N LEU A 183 -4.89 -0.52 14.51
CA LEU A 183 -5.53 -0.05 15.73
C LEU A 183 -5.81 1.46 15.70
N PRO A 184 -6.80 1.94 16.48
CA PRO A 184 -7.01 3.36 16.67
C PRO A 184 -5.89 3.99 17.52
N LEU A 185 -5.67 5.29 17.34
CA LEU A 185 -4.62 6.05 18.06
C LEU A 185 -4.72 5.96 19.58
N SER A 186 -5.93 5.77 20.12
CA SER A 186 -6.15 5.57 21.56
C SER A 186 -5.45 4.33 22.13
N ARG A 187 -5.08 3.35 21.28
CA ARG A 187 -4.39 2.12 21.67
C ARG A 187 -2.89 2.14 21.41
N TYR A 188 -2.32 3.24 20.92
CA TYR A 188 -0.88 3.35 20.62
C TYR A 188 0.00 2.97 21.83
N ASN A 189 -0.33 3.46 23.03
CA ASN A 189 0.42 3.20 24.26
C ASN A 189 -0.06 1.97 25.05
N ASP A 190 -0.97 1.16 24.49
CA ASP A 190 -1.46 -0.05 25.14
C ASP A 190 -0.36 -1.12 25.17
N THR A 191 -0.01 -1.62 26.35
CA THR A 191 1.08 -2.58 26.52
C THR A 191 0.75 -3.99 26.02
N GLN A 192 -0.54 -4.32 25.94
CA GLN A 192 -1.02 -5.63 25.53
C GLN A 192 -1.17 -5.72 24.02
N ILE A 193 -1.91 -4.79 23.42
CA ILE A 193 -2.27 -4.84 21.99
C ILE A 193 -1.60 -3.78 21.14
N GLY A 194 -1.01 -2.74 21.73
CA GLY A 194 -0.33 -1.65 21.02
C GLY A 194 1.19 -1.70 21.19
N LYS A 195 1.77 -0.51 21.36
CA LYS A 195 3.20 -0.28 21.65
C LYS A 195 4.12 -0.99 20.65
N ILE A 196 3.77 -0.87 19.38
CA ILE A 196 4.59 -1.25 18.23
C ILE A 196 4.99 0.03 17.50
N ASP A 197 6.27 0.14 17.14
CA ASP A 197 6.75 1.28 16.38
C ASP A 197 5.97 1.42 15.07
N ASN A 198 5.65 2.66 14.71
CA ASN A 198 4.89 2.99 13.51
C ASN A 198 3.44 2.45 13.49
N CYS A 199 2.88 1.95 14.60
CA CYS A 199 1.49 1.48 14.64
C CYS A 199 0.47 2.58 14.92
N CYS A 200 -0.79 2.15 14.79
CA CYS A 200 -1.97 2.65 15.49
C CYS A 200 -2.40 4.05 15.08
N ARG A 201 -2.61 4.25 13.77
CA ARG A 201 -3.13 5.50 13.19
C ARG A 201 -4.43 5.27 12.44
N ASN A 202 -5.23 4.31 12.89
CA ASN A 202 -6.52 3.97 12.29
C ASN A 202 -6.40 3.67 10.78
N GLY A 203 -5.28 3.09 10.38
CA GLY A 203 -5.02 2.68 9.01
C GLY A 203 -4.47 3.79 8.11
N THR A 204 -3.99 4.90 8.70
CA THR A 204 -3.42 6.03 7.94
C THR A 204 -1.92 5.86 7.72
N ILE A 205 -1.49 5.93 6.46
CA ILE A 205 -0.08 5.96 6.04
C ILE A 205 0.14 7.17 5.13
N LEU A 206 0.96 8.11 5.58
CA LEU A 206 1.24 9.34 4.86
C LEU A 206 2.27 9.09 3.74
N PRO A 207 2.32 9.94 2.70
CA PRO A 207 3.46 9.93 1.78
C PRO A 207 4.72 10.44 2.50
N LYS A 208 5.89 9.94 2.09
CA LYS A 208 7.19 10.36 2.66
C LYS A 208 7.47 11.85 2.55
N SER A 209 6.89 12.52 1.54
CA SER A 209 7.02 13.97 1.36
C SER A 209 6.33 14.80 2.45
N MET A 210 5.35 14.21 3.14
CA MET A 210 4.59 14.87 4.21
C MET A 210 5.20 14.57 5.57
N ASP A 211 5.44 13.29 5.88
CA ASP A 211 6.10 12.85 7.11
C ASP A 211 6.67 11.43 6.89
N GLU A 212 8.00 11.32 6.87
CA GLU A 212 8.68 10.04 6.66
C GLU A 212 8.42 9.05 7.81
N ALA A 213 8.30 9.51 9.05
CA ALA A 213 8.02 8.62 10.19
C ALA A 213 6.60 8.04 10.13
N GLN A 214 5.65 8.78 9.58
CA GLN A 214 4.27 8.32 9.38
C GLN A 214 4.03 7.64 8.02
N SER A 215 5.09 7.43 7.23
CA SER A 215 5.03 6.72 5.94
C SER A 215 5.04 5.19 6.06
N LYS A 216 5.11 4.68 7.29
CA LYS A 216 5.16 3.25 7.60
C LYS A 216 4.06 2.89 8.58
N SER A 217 3.42 1.74 8.40
CA SER A 217 2.55 1.11 9.40
C SER A 217 3.11 -0.26 9.71
N ALA A 218 3.14 -0.65 10.98
CA ALA A 218 3.65 -1.97 11.35
C ALA A 218 2.81 -2.64 12.43
N PHE A 219 2.76 -3.96 12.36
CA PHE A 219 2.13 -4.80 13.37
C PHE A 219 2.88 -6.11 13.50
N GLN A 220 2.82 -6.69 14.69
CA GLN A 220 3.43 -7.98 15.00
C GLN A 220 2.33 -9.02 15.18
N MET A 221 2.58 -10.25 14.75
CA MET A 221 1.69 -11.37 15.00
C MET A 221 2.45 -12.64 15.35
N GLN A 222 1.88 -13.41 16.28
CA GLN A 222 2.31 -14.77 16.55
C GLN A 222 1.42 -15.72 15.76
N VAL A 223 2.04 -16.53 14.92
CA VAL A 223 1.36 -17.44 13.99
C VAL A 223 1.75 -18.87 14.31
N PHE A 224 0.77 -19.76 14.40
CA PHE A 224 1.00 -21.20 14.54
C PHE A 224 1.04 -21.88 13.17
N LYS A 225 1.86 -22.92 13.04
CA LYS A 225 2.19 -23.61 11.77
C LYS A 225 2.32 -25.13 11.92
#